data_AF-A0A6A7A3P5-F1
#
_entry.id   AF-A0A6A7A3P5-F1
#
_cell.length_a   1.000
_cell.length_b   1.000
_cell.length_c   1.000
_cell.angle_alpha   90.00
_cell.angle_beta   90.00
_cell.angle_gamma   90.00
#
_symmetry.space_group_name_H-M   'P 1'
#
loop_
_entity.id
_entity.type
_entity.pdbx_description
1 polymer ?
#
loop_
_entity_poly.entity_id
_entity_poly.type
_entity_poly.pdbx_seq_one_letter_code
_entity_poly.pdbx_strand_id
1 'polypeptide(L)'
;MDQWFSQKASAGDSALKESTKILHEFISHNTSPATAAEAILHSVSKASEPSDAAFEFQTLLLDTVAEFSEPHDAIIKLLFAIRDIPPSPNPITRSFASMHREHLDALSGGRYPWKPEDKQAPTTPGDRWVNYNVFTAKLAQSGFDDKLFIFGFFCLRDALERNQQSRESELEKRVRPTSLKRSAVTAKELVSFDVLAAARWVLIAGTEIYKLGNAAFEEGWERGLAVRTDLWDGEPGLSRGRWLLWRGRFDDFADQTYVREDVRTLAKEASGAISKFSTE
;
A
#
# COMPACT_ATOMS: atom_id res chain seq x y z
N MET A 1 -18.90 0.62 -7.12
CA MET A 1 -18.69 0.28 -5.70
C MET A 1 -19.77 -0.69 -5.20
N ASP A 2 -21.06 -0.36 -5.32
CA ASP A 2 -22.19 -1.19 -4.83
C ASP A 2 -22.17 -2.66 -5.28
N GLN A 3 -21.89 -2.91 -6.57
CA GLN A 3 -21.81 -4.28 -7.10
C GLN A 3 -20.67 -5.08 -6.44
N TRP A 4 -19.54 -4.44 -6.15
CA TRP A 4 -18.39 -5.09 -5.52
C TRP A 4 -18.68 -5.49 -4.08
N PHE A 5 -19.30 -4.58 -3.30
CA PHE A 5 -19.74 -4.89 -1.93
C PHE A 5 -20.81 -6.00 -1.92
N SER A 6 -21.74 -5.97 -2.88
CA SER A 6 -22.75 -7.03 -3.02
C SER A 6 -22.12 -8.41 -3.28
N GLN A 7 -21.06 -8.47 -4.09
CA GLN A 7 -20.29 -9.70 -4.35
C GLN A 7 -19.54 -10.17 -3.10
N LYS A 8 -18.87 -9.28 -2.37
CA LYS A 8 -18.17 -9.60 -1.11
C LYS A 8 -19.13 -10.13 -0.05
N ALA A 9 -20.30 -9.50 0.12
CA ALA A 9 -21.32 -9.95 1.06
C ALA A 9 -21.85 -11.36 0.70
N SER A 10 -22.00 -11.66 -0.59
CA SER A 10 -22.55 -12.96 -1.04
C SER A 10 -21.59 -14.13 -0.78
N ALA A 11 -20.28 -13.88 -0.68
CA ALA A 11 -19.26 -14.89 -0.47
C ALA A 11 -19.02 -15.24 1.02
N GLY A 12 -19.55 -14.42 1.94
CA GLY A 12 -19.26 -14.52 3.36
C GLY A 12 -20.32 -15.23 4.20
N ASP A 13 -19.97 -15.44 5.47
CA ASP A 13 -20.90 -15.87 6.51
C ASP A 13 -21.83 -14.72 6.96
N SER A 14 -22.59 -14.91 8.05
CA SER A 14 -23.50 -13.87 8.53
C SER A 14 -22.78 -12.64 9.10
N ALA A 15 -21.61 -12.81 9.74
CA ALA A 15 -20.87 -11.73 10.38
C ALA A 15 -20.15 -10.87 9.33
N LEU A 16 -19.56 -11.51 8.31
CA LEU A 16 -18.96 -10.83 7.17
C LEU A 16 -20.02 -10.11 6.34
N LYS A 17 -21.20 -10.69 6.13
CA LYS A 17 -22.33 -10.00 5.47
C LYS A 17 -22.70 -8.69 6.15
N GLU A 18 -22.88 -8.74 7.47
CA GLU A 18 -23.24 -7.56 8.24
C GLU A 18 -22.13 -6.52 8.22
N SER A 19 -20.87 -6.94 8.42
CA SER A 19 -19.72 -6.03 8.39
C SER A 19 -19.50 -5.41 7.00
N THR A 20 -19.79 -6.16 5.94
CA THR A 20 -19.77 -5.67 4.55
C THR A 20 -20.81 -4.58 4.33
N LYS A 21 -22.03 -4.79 4.83
CA LYS A 21 -23.09 -3.79 4.75
C LYS A 21 -22.73 -2.53 5.53
N ILE A 22 -22.25 -2.65 6.77
CA ILE A 22 -21.85 -1.51 7.60
C ILE A 22 -20.74 -0.69 6.92
N LEU A 23 -19.71 -1.36 6.39
CA LEU A 23 -18.62 -0.67 5.70
C LEU A 23 -19.10 0.03 4.42
N HIS A 24 -19.97 -0.62 3.64
CA HIS A 24 -20.55 -0.04 2.43
C HIS A 24 -21.40 1.19 2.75
N GLU A 25 -22.25 1.12 3.78
CA GLU A 25 -23.06 2.24 4.24
C GLU A 25 -22.19 3.38 4.76
N PHE A 26 -21.14 3.08 5.53
CA PHE A 26 -20.19 4.07 6.00
C PHE A 26 -19.55 4.87 4.85
N ILE A 27 -19.07 4.16 3.83
CA ILE A 27 -18.41 4.78 2.67
C ILE A 27 -19.40 5.52 1.76
N SER A 28 -20.62 5.00 1.60
CA SER A 28 -21.58 5.51 0.60
C SER A 28 -22.55 6.56 1.14
N HIS A 29 -22.86 6.52 2.45
CA HIS A 29 -23.91 7.32 3.07
C HIS A 29 -23.41 8.24 4.18
N ASN A 30 -22.09 8.39 4.31
CA ASN A 30 -21.43 9.32 5.24
C ASN A 30 -21.87 9.12 6.70
N THR A 31 -22.08 7.86 7.11
CA THR A 31 -22.25 7.50 8.52
C THR A 31 -21.03 7.99 9.31
N SER A 32 -21.23 8.43 10.56
CA SER A 32 -20.10 8.91 11.36
C SER A 32 -19.09 7.76 11.61
N PRO A 33 -17.77 8.04 11.64
CA PRO A 33 -16.77 7.01 11.94
C PRO A 33 -17.00 6.29 13.27
N ALA A 34 -17.46 7.02 14.30
CA ALA A 34 -17.75 6.46 15.62
C ALA A 34 -18.91 5.45 15.56
N THR A 35 -20.03 5.83 14.93
CA THR A 35 -21.19 4.94 14.78
C THR A 35 -20.85 3.69 13.97
N ALA A 36 -20.09 3.84 12.89
CA ALA A 36 -19.64 2.71 12.09
C ALA A 36 -18.70 1.79 12.89
N ALA A 37 -17.75 2.35 13.64
CA ALA A 37 -16.83 1.60 14.48
C ALA A 37 -17.55 0.77 15.56
N GLU A 38 -18.52 1.37 16.26
CA GLU A 38 -19.35 0.66 17.25
C GLU A 38 -20.14 -0.48 16.60
N ALA A 39 -20.77 -0.23 15.45
CA ALA A 39 -21.54 -1.25 14.73
C ALA A 39 -20.66 -2.42 14.27
N ILE A 40 -19.46 -2.13 13.76
CA ILE A 40 -18.49 -3.16 13.35
C ILE A 40 -18.02 -3.99 14.55
N LEU A 41 -17.61 -3.34 15.65
CA LEU A 41 -17.16 -4.04 16.84
C LEU A 41 -18.26 -4.91 17.45
N HIS A 42 -19.50 -4.41 17.46
CA HIS A 42 -20.67 -5.17 17.89
C HIS A 42 -20.92 -6.39 17.00
N SER A 43 -20.86 -6.23 15.68
CA SER A 43 -20.99 -7.32 14.71
C SER A 43 -19.94 -8.40 14.97
N VAL A 44 -18.66 -8.01 15.07
CA VAL A 44 -17.54 -8.92 15.36
C VAL A 44 -17.72 -9.62 16.70
N SER A 45 -18.15 -8.92 17.75
CA SER A 45 -18.34 -9.50 19.09
C SER A 45 -19.47 -10.53 19.17
N LYS A 46 -20.44 -10.46 18.26
CA LYS A 46 -21.59 -11.37 18.18
C LYS A 46 -21.33 -12.60 17.32
N ALA A 47 -20.25 -12.60 16.54
CA ALA A 47 -19.88 -13.76 15.75
C ALA A 47 -19.59 -14.96 16.66
N SER A 48 -19.81 -16.18 16.15
CA SER A 48 -19.47 -17.40 16.88
C SER A 48 -17.97 -17.48 17.20
N GLU A 49 -17.13 -16.97 16.29
CA GLU A 49 -15.68 -16.87 16.44
C GLU A 49 -15.24 -15.41 16.21
N PRO A 50 -15.18 -14.56 17.27
CA PRO A 50 -14.87 -13.13 17.11
C PRO A 50 -13.49 -12.84 16.53
N SER A 51 -12.51 -13.74 16.72
CA SER A 51 -11.18 -13.58 16.12
C SER A 51 -11.23 -13.72 14.61
N ASP A 52 -11.96 -14.71 14.11
CA ASP A 52 -12.11 -14.95 12.67
C ASP A 52 -12.91 -13.83 12.02
N ALA A 53 -14.01 -13.39 12.65
CA ALA A 53 -14.78 -12.24 12.18
C ALA A 53 -13.94 -10.94 12.14
N ALA A 54 -13.05 -10.73 13.11
CA ALA A 54 -12.13 -9.58 13.10
C ALA A 54 -11.12 -9.67 11.96
N PHE A 55 -10.61 -10.86 11.66
CA PHE A 55 -9.70 -11.12 10.55
C PHE A 55 -10.39 -10.91 9.19
N GLU A 56 -11.61 -11.41 9.04
CA GLU A 56 -12.41 -11.24 7.83
C GLU A 56 -12.75 -9.77 7.59
N PHE A 57 -13.11 -9.02 8.64
CA PHE A 57 -13.33 -7.58 8.53
C PHE A 57 -12.05 -6.83 8.11
N GLN A 58 -10.90 -7.15 8.71
CA GLN A 58 -9.63 -6.54 8.32
C GLN A 58 -9.31 -6.83 6.84
N THR A 59 -9.53 -8.06 6.40
CA THR A 59 -9.36 -8.45 4.98
C THR A 59 -10.29 -7.66 4.07
N LEU A 60 -11.57 -7.55 4.41
CA LEU A 60 -12.53 -6.73 3.67
C LEU A 60 -12.10 -5.26 3.59
N LEU A 61 -11.64 -4.68 4.70
CA LEU A 61 -11.18 -3.30 4.76
C LEU A 61 -9.96 -3.07 3.84
N LEU A 62 -8.98 -3.98 3.93
CA LEU A 62 -7.74 -3.91 3.14
C LEU A 62 -8.00 -4.16 1.64
N ASP A 63 -8.91 -5.06 1.30
CA ASP A 63 -9.41 -5.24 -0.05
C ASP A 63 -10.11 -3.98 -0.57
N THR A 64 -10.90 -3.31 0.28
CA THR A 64 -11.62 -2.08 -0.08
C THR A 64 -10.66 -0.95 -0.41
N VAL A 65 -9.61 -0.74 0.39
CA VAL A 65 -8.61 0.32 0.12
C VAL A 65 -7.73 0.01 -1.09
N ALA A 66 -7.53 -1.27 -1.41
CA ALA A 66 -6.85 -1.67 -2.65
C ALA A 66 -7.74 -1.39 -3.87
N GLU A 67 -9.03 -1.73 -3.79
CA GLU A 67 -9.95 -1.58 -4.92
C GLU A 67 -10.32 -0.12 -5.21
N PHE A 68 -10.49 0.70 -4.16
CA PHE A 68 -10.99 2.08 -4.25
C PHE A 68 -10.06 3.07 -3.54
N SER A 69 -9.80 4.20 -4.21
CA SER A 69 -8.90 5.25 -3.68
C SER A 69 -9.64 6.37 -2.97
N GLU A 70 -10.88 6.61 -3.39
CA GLU A 70 -11.77 7.65 -2.89
C GLU A 70 -12.06 7.56 -1.38
N PRO A 71 -12.28 6.37 -0.78
CA PRO A 71 -12.66 6.28 0.62
C PRO A 71 -11.48 6.29 1.61
N HIS A 72 -10.23 6.41 1.15
CA HIS A 72 -9.05 6.27 2.03
C HIS A 72 -9.11 7.14 3.27
N ASP A 73 -9.45 8.44 3.13
CA ASP A 73 -9.47 9.37 4.27
C ASP A 73 -10.61 9.05 5.25
N ALA A 74 -11.74 8.54 4.75
CA ALA A 74 -12.84 8.07 5.59
C ALA A 74 -12.44 6.79 6.35
N ILE A 75 -11.79 5.84 5.65
CA ILE A 75 -11.32 4.58 6.24
C ILE A 75 -10.25 4.83 7.31
N ILE A 76 -9.35 5.79 7.12
CA ILE A 76 -8.39 6.20 8.16
C ILE A 76 -9.13 6.67 9.42
N LYS A 77 -10.13 7.55 9.27
CA LYS A 77 -10.94 8.01 10.40
C LYS A 77 -11.68 6.86 11.10
N LEU A 78 -12.16 5.89 10.33
CA LEU A 78 -12.79 4.68 10.88
C LEU A 78 -11.80 3.84 11.69
N LEU A 79 -10.57 3.66 11.21
CA LEU A 79 -9.53 2.92 11.95
C LEU A 79 -9.19 3.59 13.28
N PHE A 80 -9.06 4.92 13.31
CA PHE A 80 -8.92 5.67 14.56
C PHE A 80 -10.12 5.44 15.49
N ALA A 81 -11.35 5.58 14.98
CA ALA A 81 -12.55 5.37 15.77
C ALA A 81 -12.64 3.95 16.35
N ILE A 82 -12.26 2.91 15.58
CA ILE A 82 -12.19 1.53 16.07
C ILE A 82 -11.13 1.41 17.16
N ARG A 83 -9.92 1.94 16.96
CA ARG A 83 -8.80 1.87 17.91
C ARG A 83 -9.12 2.50 19.25
N ASP A 84 -9.87 3.60 19.23
CA ASP A 84 -10.16 4.40 20.41
C ASP A 84 -11.33 3.84 21.26
N ILE A 85 -12.07 2.83 20.77
CA ILE A 85 -13.12 2.13 21.52
C ILE A 85 -12.51 1.08 22.47
N PRO A 86 -12.75 1.14 23.80
CA PRO A 86 -12.29 0.14 24.75
C PRO A 86 -12.98 -1.23 24.60
N PRO A 87 -12.31 -2.35 24.97
CA PRO A 87 -10.93 -2.42 25.45
C PRO A 87 -9.92 -2.26 24.31
N SER A 88 -8.79 -1.60 24.56
CA SER A 88 -7.70 -1.44 23.59
C SER A 88 -6.47 -2.26 24.01
N PRO A 89 -5.81 -3.01 23.10
CA PRO A 89 -6.20 -3.22 21.71
C PRO A 89 -7.39 -4.18 21.59
N ASN A 90 -8.40 -3.79 20.80
CA ASN A 90 -9.55 -4.64 20.48
C ASN A 90 -9.17 -5.69 19.41
N PRO A 91 -10.02 -6.71 19.18
CA PRO A 91 -9.72 -7.79 18.23
C PRO A 91 -9.33 -7.32 16.82
N ILE A 92 -9.91 -6.21 16.33
CA ILE A 92 -9.63 -5.67 14.99
C ILE A 92 -8.25 -5.02 14.95
N THR A 93 -7.90 -4.22 15.96
CA THR A 93 -6.59 -3.53 15.99
C THR A 93 -5.43 -4.43 16.35
N ARG A 94 -5.67 -5.52 17.12
CA ARG A 94 -4.62 -6.41 17.63
C ARG A 94 -3.76 -7.02 16.53
N SER A 95 -4.36 -7.45 15.42
CA SER A 95 -3.66 -8.14 14.32
C SER A 95 -3.43 -7.24 13.10
N PHE A 96 -3.85 -5.97 13.15
CA PHE A 96 -3.87 -5.10 11.97
C PHE A 96 -2.52 -4.97 11.30
N ALA A 97 -1.43 -4.81 12.06
CA ALA A 97 -0.07 -4.70 11.49
C ALA A 97 0.37 -5.96 10.73
N SER A 98 0.04 -7.16 11.24
CA SER A 98 0.34 -8.43 10.55
C SER A 98 -0.48 -8.54 9.26
N MET A 99 -1.79 -8.27 9.37
CA MET A 99 -2.71 -8.31 8.23
C MET A 99 -2.33 -7.33 7.13
N HIS A 100 -1.91 -6.13 7.54
CA HIS A 100 -1.46 -5.09 6.63
C HIS A 100 -0.22 -5.54 5.85
N ARG A 101 0.76 -6.13 6.54
CA ARG A 101 1.96 -6.70 5.91
C ARG A 101 1.61 -7.84 4.95
N GLU A 102 0.78 -8.78 5.37
CA GLU A 102 0.38 -9.92 4.52
C GLU A 102 -0.32 -9.46 3.24
N HIS A 103 -1.21 -8.46 3.33
CA HIS A 103 -1.86 -7.87 2.16
C HIS A 103 -0.86 -7.13 1.26
N LEU A 104 0.09 -6.38 1.85
CA LEU A 104 1.14 -5.72 1.08
C LEU A 104 2.00 -6.75 0.32
N ASP A 105 2.40 -7.84 0.98
CA ASP A 105 3.19 -8.91 0.38
C ASP A 105 2.40 -9.63 -0.73
N ALA A 106 1.10 -9.87 -0.51
CA ALA A 106 0.21 -10.45 -1.51
C ALA A 106 0.04 -9.56 -2.74
N LEU A 107 -0.17 -8.25 -2.56
CA LEU A 107 -0.25 -7.28 -3.67
C LEU A 107 1.10 -7.13 -4.38
N SER A 108 2.20 -7.12 -3.62
CA SER A 108 3.55 -7.09 -4.16
C SER A 108 3.80 -8.31 -5.04
N GLY A 109 3.48 -9.53 -4.59
CA GLY A 109 3.60 -10.74 -5.42
C GLY A 109 2.62 -10.77 -6.58
N GLY A 110 1.37 -10.35 -6.34
CA GLY A 110 0.24 -10.38 -7.27
C GLY A 110 0.31 -9.33 -8.38
N ARG A 111 1.17 -8.31 -8.27
CA ARG A 111 1.32 -7.30 -9.32
C ARG A 111 2.05 -7.80 -10.57
N TYR A 112 2.72 -8.95 -10.55
CA TYR A 112 3.44 -9.52 -11.70
C TYR A 112 2.62 -10.47 -12.60
N PRO A 113 1.79 -11.39 -12.07
CA PRO A 113 1.07 -12.39 -12.87
C PRO A 113 -0.28 -11.90 -13.39
N TRP A 114 -0.30 -10.80 -14.16
CA TRP A 114 -1.55 -10.30 -14.75
C TRP A 114 -2.09 -11.27 -15.80
N LYS A 115 -3.39 -11.50 -15.75
CA LYS A 115 -4.16 -12.20 -16.78
C LYS A 115 -4.79 -11.19 -17.75
N PRO A 116 -5.13 -11.59 -18.99
CA PRO A 116 -5.80 -10.70 -19.94
C PRO A 116 -7.09 -10.07 -19.40
N GLU A 117 -7.84 -10.78 -18.57
CA GLU A 117 -9.09 -10.31 -17.97
C GLU A 117 -8.84 -9.18 -16.97
N ASP A 118 -7.68 -9.15 -16.34
CA ASP A 118 -7.29 -8.12 -15.36
C ASP A 118 -7.19 -6.72 -16.01
N LYS A 119 -6.91 -6.64 -17.33
CA LYS A 119 -6.90 -5.37 -18.07
C LYS A 119 -8.30 -4.80 -18.30
N GLN A 120 -9.34 -5.62 -18.18
CA GLN A 120 -10.73 -5.21 -18.35
C GLN A 120 -11.40 -4.92 -17.00
N ALA A 121 -10.73 -5.27 -15.89
CA ALA A 121 -11.23 -4.96 -14.56
C ALA A 121 -11.27 -3.43 -14.33
N PRO A 122 -12.25 -2.92 -13.57
CA PRO A 122 -12.31 -1.51 -13.21
C PRO A 122 -11.02 -1.01 -12.53
N THR A 123 -10.43 -1.87 -11.70
CA THR A 123 -9.15 -1.65 -11.01
C THR A 123 -8.20 -2.79 -11.37
N THR A 124 -7.07 -2.46 -11.98
CA THR A 124 -6.04 -3.45 -12.35
C THR A 124 -5.20 -3.86 -11.12
N PRO A 125 -4.43 -4.98 -11.17
CA PRO A 125 -3.52 -5.33 -10.09
C PRO A 125 -2.48 -4.24 -9.77
N GLY A 126 -2.06 -3.47 -10.79
CA GLY A 126 -1.16 -2.32 -10.60
C GLY A 126 -1.83 -1.16 -9.89
N ASP A 127 -3.09 -0.88 -10.22
CA ASP A 127 -3.87 0.15 -9.52
C ASP A 127 -4.10 -0.23 -8.05
N ARG A 128 -4.40 -1.51 -7.77
CA ARG A 128 -4.51 -2.02 -6.39
C ARG A 128 -3.23 -1.81 -5.59
N TRP A 129 -2.08 -2.12 -6.19
CA TRP A 129 -0.77 -1.89 -5.59
C TRP A 129 -0.55 -0.40 -5.25
N VAL A 130 -0.88 0.50 -6.18
CA VAL A 130 -0.75 1.95 -5.98
C VAL A 130 -1.70 2.45 -4.90
N ASN A 131 -2.99 2.09 -4.99
CA ASN A 131 -4.00 2.50 -4.02
C ASN A 131 -3.63 2.08 -2.60
N TYR A 132 -3.16 0.84 -2.43
CA TYR A 132 -2.74 0.34 -1.13
C TYR A 132 -1.54 1.10 -0.56
N ASN A 133 -0.55 1.46 -1.40
CA ASN A 133 0.58 2.28 -0.97
C ASN A 133 0.16 3.71 -0.63
N VAL A 134 -0.76 4.31 -1.39
CA VAL A 134 -1.35 5.63 -1.07
C VAL A 134 -2.04 5.61 0.28
N PHE A 135 -2.90 4.62 0.50
CA PHE A 135 -3.58 4.43 1.79
C PHE A 135 -2.58 4.28 2.94
N THR A 136 -1.57 3.42 2.76
CA THR A 136 -0.54 3.17 3.78
C THR A 136 0.26 4.43 4.09
N ALA A 137 0.63 5.21 3.07
CA ALA A 137 1.34 6.48 3.25
C ALA A 137 0.52 7.50 4.04
N LYS A 138 -0.78 7.64 3.71
CA LYS A 138 -1.71 8.51 4.44
C LYS A 138 -1.92 8.04 5.88
N LEU A 139 -2.06 6.73 6.09
CA LEU A 139 -2.23 6.14 7.41
C LEU A 139 -0.99 6.38 8.29
N ALA A 140 0.21 6.19 7.72
CA ALA A 140 1.47 6.49 8.40
C ALA A 140 1.57 7.99 8.74
N GLN A 141 1.33 8.88 7.76
CA GLN A 141 1.35 10.34 7.96
C GLN A 141 0.34 10.79 9.03
N SER A 142 -0.80 10.12 9.14
CA SER A 142 -1.83 10.45 10.15
C SER A 142 -1.40 10.16 11.59
N GLY A 143 -0.25 9.52 11.82
CA GLY A 143 0.22 9.14 13.15
C GLY A 143 -0.52 7.93 13.71
N PHE A 144 -1.07 7.07 12.85
CA PHE A 144 -1.75 5.85 13.29
C PHE A 144 -0.75 4.84 13.86
N ASP A 145 0.33 4.59 13.12
CA ASP A 145 1.48 3.77 13.51
C ASP A 145 2.69 4.16 12.66
N ASP A 146 3.72 4.73 13.29
CA ASP A 146 4.94 5.17 12.61
C ASP A 146 5.73 4.00 12.00
N LYS A 147 5.50 2.77 12.48
CA LYS A 147 6.15 1.57 11.92
C LYS A 147 5.76 1.35 10.45
N LEU A 148 4.66 1.92 9.99
CA LEU A 148 4.23 1.84 8.59
C LEU A 148 5.23 2.49 7.63
N PHE A 149 6.10 3.39 8.08
CA PHE A 149 7.13 4.02 7.24
C PHE A 149 8.15 3.01 6.68
N ILE A 150 8.31 1.83 7.31
CA ILE A 150 9.15 0.75 6.76
C ILE A 150 8.67 0.30 5.38
N PHE A 151 7.37 0.32 5.13
CA PHE A 151 6.79 -0.06 3.84
C PHE A 151 7.09 0.98 2.77
N GLY A 152 7.06 2.27 3.13
CA GLY A 152 7.51 3.36 2.26
C GLY A 152 8.98 3.22 1.89
N PHE A 153 9.85 2.91 2.86
CA PHE A 153 11.26 2.64 2.60
C PHE A 153 11.46 1.52 1.57
N PHE A 154 10.81 0.36 1.77
CA PHE A 154 10.97 -0.76 0.83
C PHE A 154 10.33 -0.50 -0.53
N CYS A 155 9.21 0.22 -0.58
CA CYS A 155 8.60 0.65 -1.84
C CYS A 155 9.55 1.54 -2.64
N LEU A 156 10.13 2.57 -2.00
CA LEU A 156 11.12 3.47 -2.62
C LEU A 156 12.35 2.69 -3.09
N ARG A 157 12.90 1.82 -2.23
CA ARG A 157 14.07 1.01 -2.57
C ARG A 157 13.82 0.13 -3.80
N ASP A 158 12.73 -0.63 -3.80
CA ASP A 158 12.40 -1.54 -4.91
C ASP A 158 12.07 -0.79 -6.20
N ALA A 159 11.45 0.39 -6.10
CA ALA A 159 11.11 1.23 -7.23
C ALA A 159 12.33 1.95 -7.85
N LEU A 160 13.24 2.47 -7.02
CA LEU A 160 14.22 3.47 -7.46
C LEU A 160 15.65 2.92 -7.55
N GLU A 161 15.98 1.87 -6.80
CA GLU A 161 17.35 1.36 -6.72
C GLU A 161 17.62 0.13 -7.59
N ARG A 162 16.68 -0.21 -8.47
CA ARG A 162 16.84 -1.31 -9.44
C ARG A 162 17.11 -0.77 -10.84
N ASN A 163 18.05 -1.40 -11.53
CA ASN A 163 18.28 -1.12 -12.94
C ASN A 163 17.25 -1.84 -13.83
N GLN A 164 17.17 -1.45 -15.11
CA GLN A 164 16.19 -2.02 -16.04
C GLN A 164 16.39 -3.52 -16.27
N GLN A 165 17.65 -3.97 -16.38
CA GLN A 165 17.99 -5.38 -16.63
C GLN A 165 17.53 -6.30 -15.49
N SER A 166 17.74 -5.89 -14.24
CA SER A 166 17.28 -6.62 -13.06
C SER A 166 15.76 -6.74 -13.01
N ARG A 167 15.04 -5.66 -13.41
CA ARG A 167 13.56 -5.66 -13.47
C ARG A 167 13.03 -6.61 -14.54
N GLU A 168 13.61 -6.58 -15.73
CA GLU A 168 13.24 -7.48 -16.82
C GLU A 168 13.50 -8.94 -16.42
N SER A 169 14.67 -9.22 -15.82
CA SER A 169 15.00 -10.57 -15.32
C SER A 169 14.05 -11.05 -14.22
N GLU A 170 13.66 -10.19 -13.27
CA GLU A 170 12.71 -10.57 -12.23
C GLU A 170 11.33 -10.89 -12.81
N LEU A 171 10.84 -10.05 -13.74
CA LEU A 171 9.58 -10.31 -14.42
C LEU A 171 9.61 -11.67 -15.13
N GLU A 172 10.68 -11.96 -15.87
CA GLU A 172 10.85 -13.24 -16.56
C GLU A 172 10.81 -14.43 -15.59
N LYS A 173 11.49 -14.32 -14.43
CA LYS A 173 11.49 -15.36 -13.39
C LYS A 173 10.11 -15.56 -12.76
N ARG A 174 9.34 -14.50 -12.55
CA ARG A 174 8.00 -14.58 -11.94
C ARG A 174 6.92 -15.04 -12.93
N VAL A 175 7.16 -14.93 -14.24
CA VAL A 175 6.18 -15.24 -15.29
C VAL A 175 6.36 -16.64 -15.91
N ARG A 176 7.40 -17.42 -15.57
CA ARG A 176 7.58 -18.81 -16.07
C ARG A 176 7.98 -19.84 -14.98
N PRO A 177 7.64 -21.15 -15.12
CA PRO A 177 6.69 -21.79 -16.03
C PRO A 177 5.67 -22.68 -15.27
N THR A 178 4.51 -22.13 -14.93
CA THR A 178 3.32 -22.93 -14.58
C THR A 178 2.14 -22.39 -15.38
N SER A 179 1.94 -22.93 -16.59
CA SER A 179 0.74 -22.81 -17.47
C SER A 179 0.12 -21.43 -17.75
N LEU A 180 0.56 -20.35 -17.11
CA LEU A 180 0.16 -18.97 -17.34
C LEU A 180 0.87 -18.51 -18.61
N LYS A 181 0.14 -18.71 -19.72
CA LYS A 181 0.36 -18.02 -20.98
C LYS A 181 0.62 -16.54 -20.67
N ARG A 182 1.80 -16.03 -21.02
CA ARG A 182 2.23 -14.62 -21.15
C ARG A 182 1.47 -13.65 -20.23
N SER A 183 2.14 -13.16 -19.18
CA SER A 183 1.63 -12.04 -18.38
C SER A 183 1.13 -10.91 -19.29
N ALA A 184 -0.07 -10.40 -19.00
CA ALA A 184 -0.66 -9.34 -19.80
C ALA A 184 0.07 -8.00 -19.61
N VAL A 185 0.85 -7.85 -18.54
CA VAL A 185 1.61 -6.64 -18.22
C VAL A 185 3.07 -6.75 -18.66
N THR A 186 3.59 -5.67 -19.22
CA THR A 186 4.99 -5.53 -19.63
C THR A 186 5.84 -5.03 -18.46
N ALA A 187 7.17 -5.23 -18.53
CA ALA A 187 8.10 -4.66 -17.56
C ALA A 187 7.97 -3.13 -17.44
N LYS A 188 7.70 -2.46 -18.55
CA LYS A 188 7.53 -0.99 -18.64
C LYS A 188 6.25 -0.51 -17.94
N GLU A 189 5.14 -1.22 -18.13
CA GLU A 189 3.89 -0.96 -17.39
C GLU A 189 4.11 -1.16 -15.89
N LEU A 190 4.82 -2.22 -15.47
CA LEU A 190 5.15 -2.46 -14.07
C LEU A 190 6.01 -1.37 -13.44
N VAL A 191 7.05 -0.92 -14.16
CA VAL A 191 7.88 0.22 -13.73
C VAL A 191 7.01 1.44 -13.46
N SER A 192 6.03 1.70 -14.33
CA SER A 192 5.14 2.86 -14.14
C SER A 192 4.33 2.76 -12.84
N PHE A 193 3.83 1.57 -12.47
CA PHE A 193 3.11 1.39 -11.19
C PHE A 193 4.04 1.47 -9.97
N ASP A 194 5.24 0.88 -10.04
CA ASP A 194 6.21 0.95 -8.95
C ASP A 194 6.67 2.41 -8.71
N VAL A 195 7.00 3.13 -9.78
CA VAL A 195 7.41 4.55 -9.71
C VAL A 195 6.25 5.42 -9.21
N LEU A 196 5.02 5.13 -9.64
CA LEU A 196 3.84 5.83 -9.15
C LEU A 196 3.64 5.63 -7.64
N ALA A 197 3.71 4.38 -7.15
CA ALA A 197 3.60 4.09 -5.72
C ALA A 197 4.71 4.79 -4.91
N ALA A 198 5.95 4.73 -5.40
CA ALA A 198 7.10 5.40 -4.79
C ALA A 198 6.94 6.93 -4.76
N ALA A 199 6.50 7.55 -5.86
CA ALA A 199 6.25 8.98 -5.93
C ALA A 199 5.17 9.41 -4.92
N ARG A 200 4.10 8.61 -4.78
CA ARG A 200 3.04 8.86 -3.80
C ARG A 200 3.55 8.83 -2.36
N TRP A 201 4.43 7.89 -2.02
CA TRP A 201 5.08 7.87 -0.69
C TRP A 201 5.84 9.17 -0.40
N VAL A 202 6.64 9.65 -1.35
CA VAL A 202 7.38 10.91 -1.20
C VAL A 202 6.43 12.10 -1.05
N LEU A 203 5.42 12.20 -1.92
CA LEU A 203 4.52 13.35 -1.95
C LEU A 203 3.58 13.41 -0.74
N ILE A 204 3.21 12.25 -0.20
CA ILE A 204 2.31 12.17 0.95
C ILE A 204 3.10 12.30 2.25
N ALA A 205 4.11 11.46 2.46
CA ALA A 205 4.77 11.31 3.76
C ALA A 205 6.29 11.51 3.73
N GLY A 206 6.86 11.99 2.62
CA GLY A 206 8.30 12.08 2.44
C GLY A 206 8.99 12.96 3.48
N THR A 207 8.35 14.06 3.88
CA THR A 207 8.88 14.98 4.90
C THR A 207 9.00 14.30 6.27
N GLU A 208 7.97 13.57 6.68
CA GLU A 208 7.93 12.83 7.95
C GLU A 208 8.95 11.69 7.96
N ILE A 209 9.02 10.92 6.87
CA ILE A 209 10.03 9.86 6.69
C ILE A 209 11.44 10.44 6.75
N TYR A 210 11.68 11.57 6.08
CA TYR A 210 12.98 12.24 6.09
C TYR A 210 13.39 12.69 7.50
N LYS A 211 12.46 13.33 8.23
CA LYS A 211 12.68 13.82 9.59
C LYS A 211 12.94 12.71 10.60
N LEU A 212 12.18 11.61 10.51
CA LEU A 212 12.40 10.44 11.36
C LEU A 212 13.74 9.75 11.04
N GLY A 213 14.11 9.73 9.76
CA GLY A 213 15.32 9.07 9.30
C GLY A 213 15.36 7.61 9.78
N ASN A 214 16.50 7.17 10.29
CA ASN A 214 16.65 5.79 10.76
C ASN A 214 15.88 5.48 12.06
N ALA A 215 15.33 6.48 12.76
CA ALA A 215 14.51 6.24 13.95
C ALA A 215 13.16 5.59 13.61
N ALA A 216 12.75 5.60 12.34
CA ALA A 216 11.58 4.87 11.85
C ALA A 216 11.75 3.34 11.90
N PHE A 217 12.97 2.84 12.14
CA PHE A 217 13.29 1.42 12.14
C PHE A 217 13.59 0.93 13.56
N GLU A 218 12.89 -0.13 13.96
CA GLU A 218 13.15 -0.81 15.23
C GLU A 218 14.46 -1.62 15.19
N GLU A 219 14.92 -2.05 16.36
CA GLU A 219 16.01 -3.00 16.50
C GLU A 219 15.72 -4.28 15.70
N GLY A 220 16.73 -4.80 14.99
CA GLY A 220 16.61 -6.00 14.17
C GLY A 220 16.45 -5.74 12.66
N TRP A 221 16.27 -4.48 12.24
CA TRP A 221 16.23 -4.11 10.83
C TRP A 221 17.61 -3.90 10.18
N GLU A 222 18.70 -3.91 10.94
CA GLU A 222 20.05 -3.52 10.48
C GLU A 222 20.48 -4.32 9.25
N ARG A 223 20.22 -5.64 9.27
CA ARG A 223 20.52 -6.52 8.13
C ARG A 223 19.72 -6.15 6.89
N GLY A 224 18.43 -5.84 7.05
CA GLY A 224 17.53 -5.48 5.95
C GLY A 224 17.87 -4.12 5.32
N LEU A 225 18.30 -3.17 6.15
CA LEU A 225 18.68 -1.81 5.74
C LEU A 225 20.04 -1.74 5.06
N ALA A 226 20.94 -2.67 5.38
CA ALA A 226 22.29 -2.79 4.84
C ALA A 226 22.38 -3.62 3.54
N VAL A 227 21.27 -4.18 3.05
CA VAL A 227 21.24 -4.92 1.78
C VAL A 227 21.61 -3.96 0.64
N ARG A 228 22.66 -4.33 -0.11
CA ARG A 228 23.06 -3.63 -1.33
C ARG A 228 22.05 -3.90 -2.44
N THR A 229 21.80 -2.89 -3.25
CA THR A 229 20.94 -2.97 -4.43
C THR A 229 21.77 -2.74 -5.69
N ASP A 230 21.13 -2.73 -6.86
CA ASP A 230 21.83 -2.51 -8.13
C ASP A 230 22.51 -1.14 -8.19
N LEU A 231 21.90 -0.14 -7.54
CA LEU A 231 22.27 1.26 -7.65
C LEU A 231 22.72 1.87 -6.32
N TRP A 232 22.66 1.14 -5.20
CA TRP A 232 23.07 1.63 -3.89
C TRP A 232 23.90 0.62 -3.10
N ASP A 233 25.11 1.04 -2.75
CA ASP A 233 26.05 0.33 -1.87
C ASP A 233 26.54 1.19 -0.69
N GLY A 234 25.97 2.38 -0.51
CA GLY A 234 26.30 3.34 0.54
C GLY A 234 25.67 3.01 1.91
N GLU A 235 25.54 4.04 2.74
CA GLU A 235 25.05 3.92 4.13
C GLU A 235 23.68 3.20 4.23
N PRO A 236 23.47 2.34 5.25
CA PRO A 236 22.19 1.71 5.52
C PRO A 236 21.06 2.71 5.86
N GLY A 237 19.83 2.29 5.58
CA GLY A 237 18.61 3.02 5.95
C GLY A 237 18.40 4.34 5.19
N LEU A 238 17.78 5.32 5.84
CA LEU A 238 17.37 6.60 5.29
C LEU A 238 18.50 7.64 5.41
N SER A 239 19.60 7.41 4.68
CA SER A 239 20.72 8.35 4.61
C SER A 239 20.46 9.50 3.63
N ARG A 240 21.13 10.64 3.83
CA ARG A 240 21.08 11.78 2.90
C ARG A 240 21.49 11.37 1.49
N GLY A 241 22.54 10.55 1.36
CA GLY A 241 23.00 10.08 0.06
C GLY A 241 21.94 9.24 -0.66
N ARG A 242 21.18 8.42 0.08
CA ARG A 242 20.13 7.58 -0.52
C ARG A 242 18.95 8.42 -1.00
N TRP A 243 18.57 9.45 -0.25
CA TRP A 243 17.57 10.44 -0.72
C TRP A 243 18.02 11.19 -1.99
N LEU A 244 19.31 11.56 -2.07
CA LEU A 244 19.85 12.19 -3.28
C LEU A 244 19.83 11.24 -4.48
N LEU A 245 20.12 9.95 -4.27
CA LEU A 245 19.96 8.93 -5.30
C LEU A 245 18.51 8.86 -5.75
N TRP A 246 17.56 8.67 -4.83
CA TRP A 246 16.14 8.54 -5.17
C TRP A 246 15.62 9.76 -5.93
N ARG A 247 16.03 10.96 -5.54
CA ARG A 247 15.73 12.18 -6.30
C ARG A 247 16.21 12.09 -7.75
N GLY A 248 17.49 11.75 -7.95
CA GLY A 248 18.06 11.61 -9.29
C GLY A 248 17.33 10.55 -10.12
N ARG A 249 16.91 9.44 -9.49
CA ARG A 249 16.14 8.39 -10.15
C ARG A 249 14.75 8.84 -10.58
N PHE A 250 14.08 9.68 -9.78
CA PHE A 250 12.82 10.28 -10.19
C PHE A 250 12.99 11.23 -11.39
N ASP A 251 14.05 12.04 -11.40
CA ASP A 251 14.38 12.87 -12.56
C ASP A 251 14.64 12.00 -13.81
N ASP A 252 15.43 10.93 -13.68
CA ASP A 252 15.68 9.99 -14.78
C ASP A 252 14.36 9.44 -15.34
N PHE A 253 13.45 8.98 -14.48
CA PHE A 253 12.15 8.42 -14.89
C PHE A 253 11.21 9.47 -15.51
N ALA A 254 11.30 10.73 -15.08
CA ALA A 254 10.53 11.81 -15.68
C ALA A 254 10.87 12.05 -17.17
N ASP A 255 12.08 11.67 -17.59
CA ASP A 255 12.55 11.81 -18.97
C ASP A 255 12.37 10.51 -19.82
N GLN A 256 12.01 9.39 -19.19
CA GLN A 256 11.87 8.10 -19.90
C GLN A 256 10.53 7.95 -20.60
N THR A 257 10.51 7.98 -21.94
CA THR A 257 9.27 7.87 -22.75
C THR A 257 8.50 6.56 -22.57
N TYR A 258 9.13 5.50 -22.06
CA TYR A 258 8.46 4.24 -21.77
C TYR A 258 7.65 4.26 -20.45
N VAL A 259 7.88 5.23 -19.58
CA VAL A 259 7.08 5.48 -18.38
C VAL A 259 5.83 6.25 -18.79
N ARG A 260 4.66 5.90 -18.24
CA ARG A 260 3.40 6.60 -18.52
C ARG A 260 3.54 8.11 -18.23
N GLU A 261 2.90 8.93 -19.05
CA GLU A 261 3.02 10.40 -18.97
C GLU A 261 2.62 10.98 -17.62
N ASP A 262 1.48 10.54 -17.07
CA ASP A 262 1.01 10.94 -15.73
C ASP A 262 2.02 10.59 -14.62
N VAL A 263 2.70 9.44 -14.77
CA VAL A 263 3.75 9.00 -13.85
C VAL A 263 5.02 9.83 -14.00
N ARG A 264 5.38 10.25 -15.22
CA ARG A 264 6.54 11.14 -15.43
C ARG A 264 6.34 12.49 -14.75
N THR A 265 5.14 13.07 -14.85
CA THR A 265 4.79 14.31 -14.14
C THR A 265 4.92 14.13 -12.62
N LEU A 266 4.35 13.06 -12.06
CA LEU A 266 4.44 12.78 -10.63
C LEU A 266 5.87 12.48 -10.16
N ALA A 267 6.68 11.81 -10.99
CA ALA A 267 8.10 11.61 -10.70
C ALA A 267 8.83 12.95 -10.60
N LYS A 268 8.55 13.89 -11.52
CA LYS A 268 9.15 15.23 -11.45
C LYS A 268 8.74 15.98 -10.19
N GLU A 269 7.47 15.89 -9.80
CA GLU A 269 6.98 16.48 -8.55
C GLU A 269 7.65 15.86 -7.32
N ALA A 270 7.81 14.54 -7.28
CA ALA A 270 8.48 13.83 -6.19
C ALA A 270 9.97 14.23 -6.08
N SER A 271 10.69 14.35 -7.20
CA SER A 271 12.06 14.89 -7.19
C SER A 271 12.11 16.31 -6.61
N GLY A 272 11.16 17.17 -7.01
CA GLY A 272 11.00 18.52 -6.48
C GLY A 272 10.71 18.52 -4.98
N ALA A 273 9.87 17.62 -4.49
CA ALA A 273 9.56 17.47 -3.07
C ALA A 273 10.80 17.06 -2.26
N ILE A 274 11.55 16.03 -2.72
CA ILE A 274 12.80 15.62 -2.07
C ILE A 274 13.79 16.79 -1.97
N SER A 275 13.91 17.57 -3.04
CA SER A 275 14.78 18.74 -3.04
C SER A 275 14.41 19.75 -1.96
N LYS A 276 13.11 19.98 -1.71
CA LYS A 276 12.65 20.93 -0.69
C LYS A 276 12.97 20.44 0.71
N PHE A 277 12.46 19.27 1.10
CA PHE A 277 12.62 18.78 2.47
C PHE A 277 14.04 18.31 2.82
N SER A 278 14.92 18.10 1.82
CA SER A 278 16.33 17.76 2.07
C SER A 278 17.26 18.97 2.20
N THR A 279 16.72 20.19 2.05
CA THR A 279 17.46 21.45 2.20
C THR A 279 17.04 22.28 3.42
N GLU A 280 15.89 21.96 4.01
CA GLU A 280 15.39 22.51 5.27
C GLU A 280 16.07 21.83 6.47
#